data_AF-V8N361-F1
#
_entry.id   AF-V8N361-F1
#
_cell.length_a   1.000
_cell.length_b   1.000
_cell.length_c   1.000
_cell.angle_alpha   90.00
_cell.angle_beta   90.00
_cell.angle_gamma   90.00
#
_symmetry.space_group_name_H-M   'P 1'
#
loop_
_entity.id
_entity.type
_entity.pdbx_description
1 polymer ?
#
loop_
_entity_poly.entity_id
_entity_poly.type
_entity_poly.pdbx_seq_one_letter_code
_entity_poly.pdbx_strand_id
1 'polypeptide(L)' 'MPMWEDEDEEDAKKQTPKQRLLGWIQNKVPQLPITNFNRDWQDGKALGALVDNCAP' A
#
# COMPACT_ATOMS: atom_id res chain seq x y z
N MET A 1 28.48 -5.43 8.48
CA MET A 1 27.18 -5.97 8.02
C MET A 1 26.69 -5.05 6.92
N PRO A 2 25.94 -5.54 5.90
CA PRO A 2 25.52 -4.71 4.78
C PRO A 2 24.67 -3.57 5.32
N MET A 3 25.04 -2.35 4.94
CA MET A 3 24.33 -1.12 5.25
C MET A 3 22.93 -1.25 4.64
N TRP A 4 21.89 -1.20 5.46
CA TRP A 4 20.54 -1.00 4.98
C TRP A 4 20.54 0.42 4.43
N GLU A 5 20.36 0.55 3.12
CA GLU A 5 20.47 1.80 2.38
C GLU A 5 19.65 2.91 3.07
N ASP A 6 20.37 3.97 3.42
CA ASP A 6 19.96 5.19 4.10
C ASP A 6 18.95 6.04 3.30
N GLU A 7 17.84 5.46 2.81
CA GLU A 7 16.75 6.23 2.20
C GLU A 7 15.42 5.89 2.91
N ASP A 8 14.77 6.92 3.48
CA ASP A 8 13.36 6.98 3.92
C ASP A 8 13.00 6.81 5.41
N GLU A 9 13.95 6.81 6.37
CA GLU A 9 13.59 6.75 7.80
C GLU A 9 12.87 8.02 8.34
N GLU A 10 13.07 9.19 7.73
CA GLU A 10 12.42 10.44 8.19
C GLU A 10 10.97 10.59 7.72
N ASP A 11 10.62 10.13 6.51
CA ASP A 11 9.24 10.22 5.99
C ASP A 11 8.36 9.06 6.47
N ALA A 12 8.95 7.90 6.79
CA ALA A 12 8.26 6.81 7.47
C ALA A 12 7.74 7.20 8.87
N LYS A 13 8.36 8.20 9.53
CA LYS A 13 7.93 8.74 10.85
C LYS A 13 6.77 9.72 10.77
N LYS A 14 6.50 10.35 9.61
CA LYS A 14 5.44 11.36 9.44
C LYS A 14 4.11 10.78 8.97
N GLN A 15 4.12 9.60 8.35
CA GLN A 15 2.91 8.99 7.84
C GLN A 15 2.09 8.35 8.96
N THR A 16 0.81 8.72 9.02
CA THR A 16 -0.16 8.04 9.88
C THR A 16 -0.24 6.54 9.51
N PRO A 17 -0.62 5.65 10.44
CA PRO A 17 -0.81 4.24 10.12
C PRO A 17 -1.72 4.01 8.90
N LYS A 18 -2.74 4.87 8.74
CA LYS A 18 -3.63 4.88 7.58
C LYS A 18 -2.87 5.12 6.27
N GLN A 19 -2.01 6.13 6.22
CA GLN A 19 -1.22 6.47 5.03
C GLN A 19 -0.20 5.38 4.71
N ARG A 20 0.45 4.80 5.72
CA ARG A 20 1.39 3.68 5.54
C ARG A 20 0.69 2.48 4.90
N LEU A 21 -0.52 2.16 5.37
CA LEU A 21 -1.30 1.06 4.81
C LEU A 21 -1.78 1.38 3.38
N LEU A 22 -2.26 2.60 3.10
CA LEU A 22 -2.64 3.00 1.75
C LEU A 22 -1.47 2.92 0.77
N GLY A 23 -0.27 3.38 1.18
CA GLY A 23 0.94 3.28 0.37
C GLY A 23 1.34 1.82 0.11
N TRP A 24 1.27 0.96 1.13
CA TRP A 24 1.55 -0.47 0.97
C TRP A 24 0.60 -1.15 -0.02
N ILE A 25 -0.71 -0.87 0.09
CA ILE A 25 -1.71 -1.43 -0.84
C ILE A 25 -1.50 -0.89 -2.25
N GLN A 26 -1.23 0.41 -2.39
CA GLN A 26 -0.99 1.03 -3.69
C GLN A 26 0.23 0.43 -4.39
N ASN A 27 1.29 0.10 -3.64
CA ASN A 27 2.47 -0.60 -4.15
C ASN A 27 2.17 -2.05 -4.56
N LYS A 28 1.23 -2.72 -3.88
CA LYS A 28 0.79 -4.08 -4.22
C LYS A 28 -0.18 -4.13 -5.39
N VAL A 29 -0.97 -3.09 -5.59
CA VAL A 29 -1.97 -3.00 -6.65
C VAL A 29 -1.77 -1.68 -7.43
N PRO A 30 -0.66 -1.54 -8.18
CA PRO A 30 -0.33 -0.29 -8.89
C PRO A 30 -1.34 0.07 -10.00
N GLN A 31 -2.14 -0.90 -10.45
CA GLN A 31 -3.12 -0.73 -11.51
C GLN A 31 -4.44 -0.10 -11.06
N LEU A 32 -4.71 -0.02 -9.76
CA LEU A 32 -5.90 0.63 -9.20
C LEU A 32 -5.49 1.76 -8.25
N PRO A 33 -6.05 2.98 -8.39
CA PRO A 33 -5.76 4.07 -7.47
C PRO A 33 -6.53 3.87 -6.16
N ILE A 34 -5.83 3.39 -5.11
CA ILE A 34 -6.40 3.18 -3.78
C ILE A 34 -6.06 4.38 -2.89
N THR A 35 -7.03 5.25 -2.68
CA THR A 35 -6.90 6.52 -1.94
C THR A 35 -7.66 6.51 -0.61
N ASN A 36 -8.59 5.56 -0.43
CA ASN A 36 -9.42 5.44 0.76
C ASN A 36 -9.71 3.98 1.13
N PHE A 37 -10.37 3.80 2.29
CA PHE A 37 -10.79 2.49 2.82
C PHE A 37 -12.32 2.30 2.77
N ASN A 38 -13.02 3.05 1.91
CA ASN A 38 -14.47 2.94 1.78
C ASN A 38 -14.90 2.74 0.33
N ARG A 39 -14.96 3.80 -0.47
CA ARG A 39 -15.49 3.81 -1.84
C ARG A 39 -14.68 2.94 -2.78
N ASP A 40 -13.35 2.94 -2.62
CA ASP A 40 -12.44 2.21 -3.51
C ASP A 40 -12.57 0.68 -3.35
N TRP A 41 -13.25 0.22 -2.30
CA TRP A 41 -13.45 -1.19 -1.98
C TRP A 41 -14.89 -1.68 -2.24
N GLN A 42 -15.79 -0.80 -2.67
CA GLN A 42 -17.23 -1.12 -2.80
C GLN A 42 -17.55 -2.07 -3.95
N ASP A 43 -16.77 -2.02 -5.04
CA ASP A 43 -17.00 -2.85 -6.21
C ASP A 43 -16.28 -4.21 -6.16
N GLY A 44 -15.52 -4.46 -5.08
CA GLY A 44 -14.78 -5.69 -4.85
C GLY A 44 -13.53 -5.88 -5.73
N LYS A 45 -13.27 -5.00 -6.71
CA LYS A 45 -12.12 -5.15 -7.62
C LYS A 45 -10.80 -4.94 -6.91
N ALA A 46 -10.73 -3.96 -6.01
CA ALA A 46 -9.55 -3.70 -5.18
C ALA A 46 -9.23 -4.91 -4.28
N LEU A 47 -10.24 -5.61 -3.75
CA LEU A 47 -10.06 -6.84 -2.98
C LEU A 47 -9.49 -7.96 -3.84
N GLY A 48 -10.11 -8.22 -5.00
CA GLY A 48 -9.64 -9.27 -5.92
C GLY A 48 -8.19 -9.04 -6.36
N ALA A 49 -7.88 -7.83 -6.82
CA ALA A 49 -6.54 -7.49 -7.27
C ALA A 49 -5.49 -7.56 -6.15
N LEU A 50 -5.86 -7.26 -4.90
CA LEU A 50 -4.97 -7.42 -3.75
C LEU A 50 -4.73 -8.89 -3.42
N VAL A 51 -5.77 -9.73 -3.46
CA VAL A 51 -5.66 -11.18 -3.22
C VAL A 51 -4.76 -11.83 -4.27
N ASP A 52 -4.99 -11.55 -5.55
CA ASP A 52 -4.18 -12.07 -6.67
C ASP A 52 -2.69 -11.70 -6.51
N ASN A 53 -2.39 -10.50 -6.00
CA ASN A 53 -1.01 -10.05 -5.75
C ASN A 53 -0.40 -10.59 -4.45
N CYS A 54 -1.22 -11.08 -3.51
CA CYS A 54 -0.76 -11.66 -2.24
C CYS A 54 -0.57 -13.18 -2.32
N ALA A 55 -1.37 -13.87 -3.13
CA ALA A 55 -1.31 -15.31 -3.34
C ALA A 55 -1.83 -15.64 -4.76
N PRO A 56 -0.93 -15.75 -5.76
CA PRO A 56 -1.31 -16.05 -7.14
C PRO A 56 -1.84 -17.47 -7.34
#